data_AF-A0A4Q2E1K5-F1
#
_entry.id   AF-A0A4Q2E1K5-F1
#
_cell.length_a   1.000
_cell.length_b   1.000
_cell.length_c   1.000
_cell.angle_alpha   90.00
_cell.angle_beta   90.00
_cell.angle_gamma   90.00
#
_symmetry.space_group_name_H-M   'P 1'
#
loop_
_entity.id
_entity.type
_entity.pdbx_description
1 polymer ?
#
loop_
_entity_poly.entity_id
_entity_poly.type
_entity_poly.pdbx_seq_one_letter_code
_entity_poly.pdbx_strand_id
1 'polypeptide(L)'
;MNIHEKLKRWMCITQEDSAILDYLNAELKKAQSLSLNNESNRLFLYKTILLAHLKYIQVINLLTRGDFYEAWVELERIEIDLIHIKENNEFLPEVNFYGVNFLARMVCNWQALFPYKIFGSSREIIKEVKCSVCNT
;
A
#
# COMPACT_ATOMS: atom_id res chain seq x y z
N MET A 1 23.80 -0.12 4.25
CA MET A 1 22.87 0.86 3.66
C MET A 1 22.02 1.44 4.76
N ASN A 2 21.91 2.76 4.88
CA ASN A 2 21.16 3.40 5.97
C ASN A 2 19.73 3.72 5.49
N ILE A 3 18.80 2.77 5.68
CA ILE A 3 17.39 2.91 5.27
C ILE A 3 16.71 4.12 5.94
N HIS A 4 17.06 4.39 7.19
CA HIS A 4 16.56 5.53 7.96
C HIS A 4 16.81 6.86 7.23
N GLU A 5 18.05 7.10 6.83
CA GLU A 5 18.43 8.33 6.12
C GLU A 5 17.83 8.38 4.70
N LYS A 6 17.67 7.23 4.05
CA LYS A 6 16.99 7.17 2.75
C LYS A 6 15.52 7.58 2.87
N LEU A 7 14.79 7.06 3.87
CA LEU A 7 13.38 7.38 4.09
C LEU A 7 13.15 8.81 4.58
N LYS A 8 14.09 9.41 5.34
CA LYS A 8 14.02 10.85 5.63
C LYS A 8 14.08 11.71 4.36
N ARG A 9 14.78 11.22 3.34
CA ARG A 9 14.86 11.82 2.01
C ARG A 9 13.86 11.18 1.05
N TRP A 10 12.64 10.91 1.51
CA TRP A 10 11.60 10.20 0.75
C TRP A 10 11.31 10.84 -0.62
N MET A 11 11.47 12.15 -0.76
CA MET A 11 11.32 12.86 -2.04
C MET A 11 12.37 12.45 -3.10
N CYS A 12 13.47 11.83 -2.68
CA CYS A 12 14.54 11.32 -3.54
C CYS A 12 14.46 9.80 -3.75
N ILE A 13 13.35 9.17 -3.39
CA ILE A 13 13.09 7.76 -3.73
C ILE A 13 12.79 7.68 -5.22
N THR A 14 13.40 6.70 -5.90
CA THR A 14 13.20 6.41 -7.31
C THR A 14 12.94 4.92 -7.51
N GLN A 15 12.54 4.53 -8.73
CA GLN A 15 12.28 3.12 -9.04
C GLN A 15 13.50 2.21 -8.84
N GLU A 16 14.72 2.75 -8.95
CA GLU A 16 15.98 2.03 -8.72
C GLU A 16 16.13 1.56 -7.27
N ASP A 17 15.49 2.24 -6.32
CA ASP A 17 15.49 1.85 -4.91
C ASP A 17 14.65 0.60 -4.64
N SER A 18 13.96 0.03 -5.64
CA SER A 18 13.26 -1.25 -5.51
C SER A 18 14.16 -2.39 -5.04
N ALA A 19 15.45 -2.39 -5.39
CA ALA A 19 16.42 -3.37 -4.92
C ALA A 19 16.61 -3.35 -3.38
N ILE A 20 16.30 -2.22 -2.73
CA ILE A 20 16.33 -2.10 -1.27
C ILE A 20 15.26 -2.99 -0.62
N LEU A 21 14.14 -3.25 -1.31
CA LEU A 21 13.10 -4.15 -0.79
C LEU A 21 13.62 -5.57 -0.61
N ASP A 22 14.48 -6.07 -1.50
CA ASP A 22 15.05 -7.40 -1.39
C ASP A 22 15.96 -7.52 -0.16
N TYR A 23 16.77 -6.49 0.10
CA TYR A 23 17.57 -6.39 1.31
C TYR A 23 16.69 -6.38 2.57
N LEU A 24 15.66 -5.52 2.61
CA LEU A 24 14.75 -5.45 3.76
C LEU A 24 13.98 -6.76 3.97
N ASN A 25 13.60 -7.46 2.90
CA ASN A 25 12.98 -8.78 2.97
C ASN A 25 13.91 -9.84 3.56
N ALA A 26 15.19 -9.83 3.16
CA ALA A 26 16.18 -10.76 3.70
C ALA A 26 16.43 -10.54 5.19
N GLU A 27 16.62 -9.28 5.60
CA GLU A 27 16.80 -8.92 7.02
C GLU A 27 15.55 -9.20 7.84
N LEU A 28 14.35 -8.93 7.30
CA LEU A 28 13.08 -9.25 7.97
C LEU A 28 12.96 -10.75 8.25
N LYS A 29 13.22 -11.60 7.23
CA LYS A 29 13.19 -13.06 7.39
C LYS A 29 14.19 -13.54 8.44
N LYS A 30 15.37 -12.94 8.48
CA LYS A 30 16.41 -13.23 9.47
C LYS A 30 16.00 -12.81 10.88
N ALA A 31 15.39 -11.64 11.04
CA ALA A 31 14.88 -11.19 12.34
C ALA A 31 13.74 -12.10 12.85
N GLN A 32 12.87 -12.54 11.94
CA GLN A 32 11.78 -13.48 12.24
C GLN A 32 12.29 -14.86 12.67
N SER A 33 13.31 -15.40 11.99
CA SER A 33 13.86 -16.71 12.36
C SER A 33 14.60 -16.70 13.71
N LEU A 34 15.09 -15.53 14.12
CA LEU A 34 15.72 -15.31 15.43
C LEU A 34 14.72 -14.83 16.51
N SER A 35 13.42 -14.78 16.20
CA SER A 35 12.36 -14.31 17.11
C SER A 35 12.60 -12.90 17.68
N LEU A 36 13.25 -12.03 16.90
CA LEU A 36 13.54 -10.64 17.26
C LEU A 36 12.33 -9.75 16.94
N ASN A 37 11.26 -9.87 17.72
CA ASN A 37 9.94 -9.28 17.42
C ASN A 37 9.99 -7.76 17.13
N ASN A 38 10.65 -6.98 18.00
CA ASN A 38 10.73 -5.53 17.82
C ASN A 38 11.48 -5.15 16.53
N GLU A 39 12.56 -5.86 16.20
CA GLU A 39 13.33 -5.60 14.99
C GLU A 39 12.55 -6.02 13.74
N SER A 40 11.87 -7.18 13.79
CA SER A 40 10.98 -7.64 12.73
C SER A 40 9.89 -6.60 12.43
N ASN A 41 9.23 -6.06 13.46
CA ASN A 41 8.19 -5.05 13.28
C ASN A 41 8.75 -3.76 12.68
N ARG A 42 9.93 -3.32 13.14
CA ARG A 42 10.62 -2.15 12.59
C ARG A 42 11.02 -2.33 11.12
N LEU A 43 11.58 -3.49 10.78
CA LEU A 43 11.95 -3.84 9.39
C LEU A 43 10.71 -3.94 8.48
N PHE A 44 9.62 -4.51 9.00
CA PHE A 44 8.34 -4.53 8.32
C PHE A 44 7.86 -3.11 8.00
N LEU A 45 7.89 -2.19 8.97
CA LEU A 45 7.51 -0.80 8.74
C LEU A 45 8.40 -0.11 7.70
N TYR A 46 9.72 -0.27 7.78
CA TYR A 46 10.64 0.30 6.78
C TYR A 46 10.32 -0.22 5.37
N LYS A 47 10.09 -1.52 5.24
CA LYS A 47 9.70 -2.14 3.97
C LYS A 47 8.38 -1.56 3.46
N THR A 48 7.36 -1.51 4.31
CA THR A 48 6.01 -1.06 3.93
C THR A 48 6.02 0.42 3.51
N ILE A 49 6.77 1.27 4.22
CA ILE A 49 6.91 2.69 3.87
C ILE A 49 7.63 2.86 2.53
N LEU A 50 8.74 2.15 2.31
CA LEU A 50 9.45 2.22 1.03
C LEU A 50 8.56 1.72 -0.12
N LEU A 51 7.84 0.61 0.10
CA LEU A 51 6.93 0.05 -0.88
C LEU A 51 5.82 1.04 -1.25
N ALA A 52 5.23 1.74 -0.26
CA ALA A 52 4.21 2.75 -0.48
C ALA A 52 4.71 3.91 -1.36
N HIS A 53 5.95 4.37 -1.15
CA HIS A 53 6.58 5.40 -2.02
C HIS A 53 6.82 4.90 -3.45
N LEU A 54 7.32 3.67 -3.60
CA LEU A 54 7.54 3.07 -4.92
C LEU A 54 6.23 2.86 -5.69
N LYS A 55 5.18 2.38 -5.01
CA LYS A 55 3.82 2.31 -5.57
C LYS A 55 3.31 3.68 -5.97
N TYR A 56 3.55 4.72 -5.18
CA TYR A 56 3.11 6.08 -5.53
C TYR A 56 3.81 6.59 -6.81
N ILE A 57 5.11 6.32 -6.98
CA ILE A 57 5.81 6.62 -8.24
C ILE A 57 5.16 5.86 -9.41
N GLN A 58 4.82 4.60 -9.21
CA GLN A 58 4.10 3.80 -10.20
C GLN A 58 2.72 4.38 -10.54
N VAL A 59 1.96 4.85 -9.54
CA VAL A 59 0.68 5.56 -9.75
C VAL A 59 0.87 6.76 -10.68
N ILE A 60 1.88 7.61 -10.44
CA ILE A 60 2.14 8.76 -11.32
C ILE A 60 2.47 8.30 -12.76
N ASN A 61 3.22 7.22 -12.91
CA ASN A 61 3.51 6.66 -14.23
C ASN A 61 2.26 6.10 -14.95
N LEU A 62 1.33 5.48 -14.22
CA LEU A 62 0.07 4.98 -14.78
C LEU A 62 -0.86 6.13 -15.17
N LEU A 63 -0.98 7.14 -14.30
CA LEU A 63 -1.79 8.34 -14.56
C LEU A 63 -1.30 9.10 -15.80
N THR A 64 0.02 9.23 -15.99
CA THR A 64 0.59 9.91 -17.17
C THR A 64 0.35 9.16 -18.48
N ARG A 65 0.14 7.84 -18.43
CA ARG A 65 -0.20 7.00 -19.60
C ARG A 65 -1.70 6.91 -19.87
N GLY A 66 -2.53 7.36 -18.93
CA GLY A 66 -3.99 7.23 -19.01
C GLY A 66 -4.54 5.90 -18.48
N ASP A 67 -3.70 5.08 -17.84
CA ASP A 67 -4.06 3.79 -17.24
C ASP A 67 -4.75 4.02 -15.88
N PHE A 68 -5.91 4.69 -15.89
CA PHE A 68 -6.54 5.23 -14.68
C PHE A 68 -7.02 4.15 -13.72
N TYR A 69 -7.55 3.03 -14.23
CA TYR A 69 -8.06 1.97 -13.37
C TYR A 69 -6.94 1.28 -12.62
N GLU A 70 -5.84 0.98 -13.30
CA GLU A 70 -4.63 0.41 -12.73
C GLU A 70 -4.02 1.36 -11.70
N ALA A 71 -4.00 2.68 -11.98
CA ALA A 71 -3.57 3.68 -11.02
C ALA A 71 -4.45 3.67 -9.76
N TRP A 72 -5.76 3.52 -9.91
CA TRP A 72 -6.69 3.43 -8.78
C TRP A 72 -6.48 2.18 -7.93
N VAL A 73 -6.23 1.02 -8.55
CA VAL A 73 -5.87 -0.22 -7.84
C VAL A 73 -4.58 -0.04 -7.04
N GLU A 74 -3.56 0.62 -7.60
CA GLU A 74 -2.32 0.90 -6.86
C GLU A 74 -2.54 1.90 -5.72
N LEU A 75 -3.41 2.90 -5.88
CA LEU A 75 -3.79 3.81 -4.81
C LEU A 75 -4.45 3.09 -3.63
N GLU A 76 -5.37 2.16 -3.88
CA GLU A 76 -5.99 1.31 -2.85
C GLU A 76 -4.93 0.47 -2.11
N ARG A 77 -3.96 -0.08 -2.84
CA ARG A 77 -2.84 -0.82 -2.22
C ARG A 77 -1.97 0.06 -1.32
N ILE A 78 -1.78 1.33 -1.67
CA ILE A 78 -1.06 2.30 -0.80
C ILE A 78 -1.90 2.61 0.43
N GLU A 79 -3.21 2.78 0.29
CA GLU A 79 -4.12 3.01 1.42
C GLU A 79 -4.02 1.88 2.47
N ILE A 80 -4.01 0.63 2.02
CA ILE A 80 -3.81 -0.54 2.89
C ILE A 80 -2.44 -0.48 3.60
N ASP A 81 -1.37 -0.17 2.87
CA ASP A 81 -0.04 -0.01 3.45
C ASP A 81 -0.02 1.09 4.54
N LEU A 82 -0.70 2.22 4.29
CA LEU A 82 -0.81 3.33 5.24
C LEU A 82 -1.57 2.94 6.51
N ILE A 83 -2.60 2.10 6.40
CA ILE A 83 -3.30 1.54 7.57
C ILE A 83 -2.33 0.70 8.40
N HIS A 84 -1.59 -0.24 7.78
CA HIS A 84 -0.61 -1.05 8.49
C HIS A 84 0.47 -0.19 9.17
N ILE A 85 0.95 0.86 8.51
CA ILE A 85 1.91 1.80 9.08
C ILE A 85 1.33 2.51 10.31
N LYS A 86 0.09 2.97 10.22
CA LYS A 86 -0.60 3.67 11.31
C LYS A 86 -0.80 2.77 12.53
N GLU A 87 -1.19 1.52 12.30
CA GLU A 87 -1.49 0.55 13.37
C GLU A 87 -0.24 0.03 14.10
N ASN A 88 0.95 0.19 13.52
CA ASN A 88 2.19 -0.34 14.08
C ASN A 88 3.22 0.78 14.36
N ASN A 89 2.79 2.04 14.41
CA ASN A 89 3.71 3.19 14.47
C ASN A 89 4.60 3.22 15.74
N GLU A 90 4.24 2.52 16.80
CA GLU A 90 4.99 2.44 18.05
C GLU A 90 6.38 1.82 17.87
N PHE A 91 6.57 0.97 16.86
CA PHE A 91 7.85 0.35 16.55
C PHE A 91 8.78 1.27 15.72
N LEU A 92 8.29 2.44 15.30
CA LEU A 92 9.05 3.40 14.51
C LEU A 92 8.60 4.86 14.79
N PRO A 93 9.02 5.46 15.91
CA PRO A 93 8.57 6.81 16.33
C PRO A 93 8.82 7.91 15.30
N GLU A 94 9.83 7.74 14.44
CA GLU A 94 10.20 8.69 13.39
C GLU A 94 9.33 8.61 12.13
N VAL A 95 8.29 7.77 12.11
CA VAL A 95 7.44 7.52 10.92
C VAL A 95 6.94 8.79 10.22
N ASN A 96 6.68 9.85 10.99
CA ASN A 96 6.21 11.14 10.47
C ASN A 96 7.23 11.85 9.58
N PHE A 97 8.52 11.54 9.70
CA PHE A 97 9.58 12.11 8.87
C PHE A 97 9.74 11.42 7.51
N TYR A 98 9.02 10.32 7.28
CA TYR A 98 9.16 9.52 6.06
C TYR A 98 8.08 9.79 5.02
N GLY A 99 7.43 10.95 5.07
CA GLY A 99 6.45 11.35 4.04
C GLY A 99 5.12 10.58 4.07
N VAL A 100 4.83 9.83 5.14
CA VAL A 100 3.58 9.05 5.28
C VAL A 100 2.34 9.94 5.22
N ASN A 101 2.38 11.12 5.87
CA ASN A 101 1.28 12.10 5.81
C ASN A 101 1.10 12.70 4.40
N PHE A 102 2.20 12.85 3.65
CA PHE A 102 2.13 13.27 2.26
C PHE A 102 1.41 12.22 1.42
N LEU A 103 1.83 10.95 1.53
CA LEU A 103 1.19 9.84 0.83
C LEU A 103 -0.30 9.76 1.15
N ALA A 104 -0.67 9.78 2.43
CA ALA A 104 -2.07 9.72 2.86
C ALA A 104 -2.92 10.83 2.21
N ARG A 105 -2.42 12.07 2.20
CA ARG A 105 -3.12 13.19 1.55
C ARG A 105 -3.24 13.01 0.04
N MET A 106 -2.17 12.56 -0.62
CA MET A 106 -2.17 12.38 -2.07
C MET A 106 -3.07 11.23 -2.50
N VAL A 107 -3.09 10.13 -1.75
CA VAL A 107 -3.96 8.98 -2.03
C VAL A 107 -5.43 9.38 -1.97
N CYS A 108 -5.86 10.04 -0.89
CA CYS A 108 -7.23 10.54 -0.79
C CYS A 108 -7.60 11.50 -1.92
N ASN A 109 -6.70 12.44 -2.27
CA ASN A 109 -6.94 13.40 -3.34
C ASN A 109 -7.13 12.71 -4.70
N TRP A 110 -6.28 11.74 -5.04
CA TRP A 110 -6.37 11.04 -6.32
C TRP A 110 -7.60 10.13 -6.40
N GLN A 111 -7.90 9.39 -5.33
CA GLN A 111 -9.09 8.53 -5.29
C GLN A 111 -10.39 9.34 -5.39
N ALA A 112 -10.45 10.56 -4.84
CA ALA A 112 -11.61 11.45 -4.97
C ALA A 112 -11.89 11.91 -6.40
N LEU A 113 -10.87 11.92 -7.27
CA LEU A 113 -11.01 12.25 -8.69
C LEU A 113 -11.38 11.04 -9.55
N PHE A 114 -11.20 9.83 -9.03
CA PHE A 114 -11.49 8.64 -9.80
C PHE A 114 -13.00 8.58 -10.05
N PRO A 115 -13.45 8.48 -11.31
CA PRO A 115 -14.87 8.46 -11.63
C PRO A 115 -15.48 7.22 -10.98
N TYR A 116 -16.20 7.44 -9.88
CA TYR A 116 -17.00 6.42 -9.22
C TYR A 116 -17.94 5.84 -10.28
N LYS A 117 -17.62 4.65 -10.81
CA LYS A 117 -18.60 3.88 -11.55
C LYS A 117 -19.77 3.73 -10.58
N ILE A 118 -20.94 4.23 -10.97
CA ILE A 118 -22.16 4.11 -10.17
C ILE A 118 -22.28 2.64 -9.82
N PHE A 119 -22.05 2.29 -8.55
CA PHE A 119 -22.35 0.98 -8.00
C PHE A 119 -23.87 0.92 -7.88
N GLY A 120 -24.54 0.87 -9.03
CA GLY A 120 -25.91 0.44 -9.09
C GLY A 120 -25.87 -1.02 -8.69
N SER A 121 -26.28 -1.34 -7.46
CA SER A 121 -26.83 -2.67 -7.28
C SER A 121 -27.98 -2.74 -8.28
N SER A 122 -27.89 -3.63 -9.27
CA SER A 122 -29.12 -4.14 -9.85
C SER A 122 -29.84 -4.72 -8.65
N ARG A 123 -30.90 -4.05 -8.21
CA ARG A 123 -31.84 -4.64 -7.26
C ARG A 123 -32.55 -5.73 -8.06
N GLU A 124 -31.84 -6.83 -8.33
CA GLU A 124 -32.41 -8.01 -8.95
C GLU A 124 -33.39 -8.58 -7.95
N ILE A 125 -34.67 -8.31 -8.21
CA ILE A 125 -35.76 -8.98 -7.52
C ILE A 125 -35.76 -10.40 -8.07
N ILE A 126 -35.15 -11.32 -7.33
CA ILE A 126 -35.24 -12.74 -7.63
C ILE A 126 -36.70 -13.14 -7.43
N LYS A 127 -37.43 -13.32 -8.54
CA LYS A 127 -38.86 -13.64 -8.52
C LYS A 127 -39.15 -15.07 -8.09
N GLU A 128 -38.21 -15.98 -8.33
CA GLU A 128 -38.33 -17.41 -8.01
C GLU A 128 -36.92 -18.00 -7.89
N VAL A 129 -36.71 -18.86 -6.88
CA VAL A 129 -35.50 -19.68 -6.73
C VAL A 129 -35.96 -21.12 -6.67
N LYS A 130 -35.38 -21.99 -7.50
CA LYS A 130 -35.65 -23.44 -7.48
C LYS A 130 -34.42 -24.19 -7.00
N CYS A 131 -34.64 -25.19 -6.17
CA CYS A 131 -33.58 -26.09 -5.72
C CYS A 131 -33.04 -26.92 -6.89
N SER A 132 -31.72 -26.96 -7.10
CA SER A 132 -31.11 -27.77 -8.17
C SER A 132 -31.25 -29.28 -7.99
N VAL A 133 -31.64 -29.74 -6.80
CA VAL A 133 -31.79 -31.16 -6.47
C VAL A 133 -33.23 -31.65 -6.67
N CYS A 134 -34.21 -30.87 -6.19
CA CYS A 134 -35.63 -31.27 -6.27
C CYS A 134 -36.47 -30.40 -7.21
N ASN A 135 -35.88 -29.38 -7.83
CA ASN A 135 -36.50 -28.47 -8.79
C ASN A 135 -37.80 -27.80 -8.29
N THR A 136 -37.94 -27.70 -6.97
CA THR A 136 -39.03 -27.03 -6.26
C THR A 136 -38.52 -25.75 -5.62
#